data_AF-A0A8J3XFU3-F1
#
_entry.id   AF-A0A8J3XFU3-F1
#
_cell.length_a   1.000
_cell.length_b   1.000
_cell.length_c   1.000
_cell.angle_alpha   90.00
_cell.angle_beta   90.00
_cell.angle_gamma   90.00
#
_symmetry.space_group_name_H-M   'P 1'
#
loop_
_entity.id
_entity.type
_entity.pdbx_description
1 polymer ?
#
loop_
_entity_poly.entity_id
_entity_poly.type
_entity_poly.pdbx_seq_one_letter_code
_entity_poly.pdbx_strand_id
1 'polypeptide(L)' 'MTRTLAAGVPTTGVRYNGTLQHFMMLNPVRSTAAAGAAVAQAIEVLEAALTSGKANS' A
#
# COMPACT_ATOMS: atom_id res chain seq x y z
N MET A 1 11.37 14.91 2.92
CA MET A 1 10.40 14.59 3.98
C MET A 1 9.01 14.97 3.50
N THR A 2 8.03 14.07 3.54
CA THR A 2 6.65 14.35 3.11
C THR A 2 5.86 15.04 4.22
N ARG A 3 4.81 15.78 3.85
CA ARG A 3 3.99 16.56 4.80
C ARG A 3 3.34 15.71 5.89
N THR A 4 3.00 14.46 5.59
CA THR A 4 2.41 13.51 6.56
C THR A 4 3.41 13.10 7.64
N LEU A 5 4.69 12.92 7.27
CA LEU A 5 5.76 12.65 8.23
C LEU A 5 6.01 13.85 9.14
N ALA A 6 5.93 15.07 8.60
CA ALA A 6 6.07 16.29 9.39
C ALA A 6 4.91 16.52 10.37
N ALA A 7 3.74 15.95 10.08
CA ALA A 7 2.54 16.03 10.94
C ALA A 7 2.52 14.96 12.06
N GLY A 8 3.57 14.13 12.18
CA GLY A 8 3.64 13.07 13.19
C GLY A 8 2.72 11.88 12.94
N VAL A 9 2.11 11.79 11.74
CA VAL A 9 1.25 10.67 11.37
C VAL A 9 2.12 9.49 10.95
N PRO A 10 2.02 8.32 11.59
CA PRO A 10 2.74 7.12 11.18
C PRO A 10 2.42 6.78 9.72
N THR A 11 3.40 6.97 8.82
CA THR A 11 3.20 6.83 7.38
C THR A 11 4.35 6.05 6.78
N THR A 12 4.04 5.05 5.94
CA THR A 12 5.02 4.34 5.12
C THR A 12 4.88 4.77 3.66
N GLY A 13 5.96 5.22 3.04
CA GLY A 13 6.00 5.59 1.62
C GLY A 13 6.75 4.55 0.80
N VAL A 14 6.07 3.97 -0.20
CA VAL A 14 6.66 2.97 -1.12
C VAL A 14 6.46 3.42 -2.57
N ARG A 15 7.51 3.28 -3.39
CA ARG A 15 7.46 3.58 -4.83
C ARG A 15 7.68 2.30 -5.62
N TYR A 16 6.68 1.90 -6.40
CA TYR A 16 6.83 0.88 -7.43
C TYR A 16 7.40 1.55 -8.69
N ASN A 17 8.57 1.09 -9.15
CA ASN A 17 9.21 1.62 -10.35
C ASN A 17 8.65 0.94 -11.61
N GLY A 18 8.67 1.65 -12.75
CA GLY A 18 8.19 1.12 -14.03
C GLY A 18 6.67 1.00 -14.14
N THR A 19 5.91 1.64 -13.25
CA THR A 19 4.44 1.62 -13.24
C THR A 19 3.84 2.94 -13.71
N LEU A 20 2.64 2.89 -14.28
CA LEU A 20 1.83 4.07 -14.58
C LEU A 20 0.84 4.39 -13.45
N GLN A 21 0.28 5.60 -13.48
CA GLN A 21 -0.84 5.98 -12.63
C GLN A 21 -1.98 4.94 -12.76
N HIS A 22 -2.56 4.53 -11.63
CA HIS A 22 -3.64 3.53 -11.54
C HIS A 22 -3.28 2.10 -11.98
N PHE A 23 -2.00 1.71 -11.97
CA PHE A 23 -1.59 0.35 -12.37
C PHE A 23 -2.26 -0.79 -11.56
N MET A 24 -2.81 -0.50 -10.37
CA MET A 24 -3.58 -1.47 -9.58
C MET A 24 -5.05 -1.65 -10.03
N MET A 25 -5.62 -0.71 -10.79
CA MET A 25 -7.03 -0.74 -11.23
C MET A 25 -7.22 -1.13 -12.69
N LEU A 26 -6.18 -1.02 -13.52
CA LEU A 26 -6.27 -1.27 -14.94
C LEU A 26 -6.13 -2.77 -15.25
N ASN A 27 -7.21 -3.37 -15.78
CA ASN A 27 -7.24 -4.78 -16.19
C ASN A 27 -6.06 -5.21 -17.10
N PRO A 28 -5.60 -4.39 -18.07
CA PRO A 28 -4.47 -4.77 -18.94
C PRO A 28 -3.14 -4.99 -18.24
N VAL A 29 -2.93 -4.42 -17.04
CA VAL A 29 -1.66 -4.51 -16.30
C VAL A 29 -1.78 -5.29 -14.98
N ARG A 30 -2.92 -5.94 -14.76
CA ARG A 30 -3.22 -6.74 -13.57
C ARG A 30 -2.22 -7.89 -13.35
N SER A 31 -1.72 -8.48 -14.43
CA SER A 31 -0.76 -9.61 -14.39
C SER A 31 0.69 -9.16 -14.21
N THR A 32 0.97 -7.86 -14.10
CA THR A 32 2.33 -7.38 -13.87
C THR A 32 2.79 -7.68 -12.45
N ALA A 33 4.08 -7.99 -12.28
CA ALA A 33 4.68 -8.23 -10.98
C ALA A 33 4.50 -7.04 -10.02
N ALA A 34 4.52 -5.81 -10.55
CA ALA A 34 4.30 -4.61 -9.76
C ALA A 34 2.86 -4.54 -9.22
N ALA A 35 1.84 -4.79 -10.05
CA ALA A 35 0.44 -4.83 -9.61
C ALA A 35 0.21 -5.91 -8.55
N GLY A 36 0.76 -7.11 -8.75
CA GLY A 36 0.69 -8.20 -7.78
C GLY A 36 1.33 -7.84 -6.43
N ALA A 37 2.56 -7.32 -6.46
CA ALA A 37 3.29 -6.93 -5.25
C ALA A 37 2.61 -5.79 -4.49
N ALA A 38 2.03 -4.81 -5.19
CA ALA A 38 1.29 -3.71 -4.56
C ALA A 38 0.00 -4.17 -3.88
N VAL A 39 -0.73 -5.10 -4.50
CA VAL A 39 -1.94 -5.70 -3.90
C VAL A 39 -1.58 -6.54 -2.69
N ALA A 40 -0.54 -7.38 -2.78
CA ALA A 40 -0.08 -8.20 -1.64
C ALA A 40 0.32 -7.31 -0.45
N GLN A 41 1.12 -6.26 -0.69
CA GLN A 41 1.51 -5.31 0.36
C GLN A 41 0.29 -4.61 0.97
N ALA A 42 -0.71 -4.22 0.17
CA ALA A 42 -1.93 -3.60 0.69
C ALA A 42 -2.72 -4.55 1.59
N ILE A 43 -2.82 -5.84 1.23
CA ILE A 43 -3.47 -6.85 2.05
C ILE A 43 -2.76 -7.02 3.39
N GLU A 44 -1.43 -7.20 3.39
CA GLU A 44 -0.65 -7.37 4.62
C GLU A 44 -0.80 -6.18 5.58
N VAL A 45 -0.78 -4.95 5.05
CA VAL A 45 -0.96 -3.74 5.86
C VAL A 45 -2.37 -3.68 6.46
N LEU A 46 -3.41 -4.03 5.69
CA LEU A 46 -4.79 -4.04 6.18
C LEU A 46 -4.99 -5.12 7.24
N GLU A 47 -4.45 -6.33 7.04
CA GLU A 47 -4.52 -7.41 8.03
C GLU A 47 -3.85 -7.02 9.35
N ALA A 48 -2.65 -6.43 9.28
CA ALA A 48 -1.94 -5.96 10.46
C ALA A 48 -2.74 -4.87 11.21
N ALA A 49 -3.30 -3.91 10.48
CA ALA A 49 -4.08 -2.81 11.07
C ALA A 49 -5.38 -3.31 11.73
N LEU A 50 -6.11 -4.21 11.07
CA LEU A 50 -7.38 -4.74 11.56
C LEU A 50 -7.19 -5.72 12.73
N THR A 51 -6.11 -6.51 12.71
CA THR A 51 -5.78 -7.43 13.81
C THR A 51 -5.26 -6.67 15.04
N SER A 52 -4.40 -5.67 14.84
CA SER A 52 -3.95 -4.78 15.92
C SER A 52 -5.11 -4.01 16.55
N GLY A 53 -6.06 -3.52 15.73
CA GLY A 53 -7.27 -2.85 16.23
C GLY A 53 -8.19 -3.77 17.05
N LYS A 54 -8.29 -5.05 16.69
CA LYS A 54 -9.06 -6.05 17.45
C LYS A 54 -8.47 -6.34 18.83
N ALA A 55 -7.15 -6.29 18.99
CA ALA A 55 -6.49 -6.51 20.27
C ALA A 55 -6.63 -5.32 21.25
N ASN A 56 -6.98 -4.13 20.72
CA ASN A 56 -7.16 -2.89 21.49
C ASN A 56 -8.66 -2.52 21.71
N SER A 57 -9.60 -3.44 21.44
CA SER A 57 -11.04 -3.30 21.71
C SER A 57 -11.49 -4.29 22.78
#